data_AF-K7F2I7-F1
#
_entry.id   AF-K7F2I7-F1
#
_cell.length_a   1.000
_cell.length_b   1.000
_cell.length_c   1.000
_cell.angle_alpha   90.00
_cell.angle_beta   90.00
_cell.angle_gamma   90.00
#
_symmetry.space_group_name_H-M   'P 1'
#
loop_
_entity.id
_entity.type
_entity.pdbx_description
1 polymer ?
#
loop_
_entity_poly.entity_id
_entity_poly.type
_entity_poly.pdbx_seq_one_letter_code
_entity_poly.pdbx_strand_id
1 'polypeptide(L)'
;VDPISGFFSHCFAVTNLLGISLQAGESVISSTCSEKCTCQASGGLVCKPHRCLVQEICALQEGVRSCVKQKGRCILLPGGQLTSFDGASGGDLPSGAYELASLCNSSTPSWFRLVVEVRACGDEGRTAGTTAYIFFQDAFIAVKRSKETWVNGRSMQLPAKVSDAVSVSESQGGVAVVQASGVQVLFSPRGQVTVRVGESLANKLCASCGNFNDDISDDLRLPGGGFARNITEVVSAWKAGDFSGCGI
;
A
#
# COMPACT_ATOMS: atom_id res chain seq x y z
N VAL A 1 -31.85 47.36 -8.96
CA VAL A 1 -32.28 45.96 -8.75
C VAL A 1 -31.97 45.20 -10.03
N ASP A 2 -30.81 44.59 -10.25
CA ASP A 2 -29.75 44.09 -9.35
C ASP A 2 -28.34 44.23 -9.98
N PRO A 3 -27.30 44.66 -9.25
CA PRO A 3 -25.92 44.57 -9.67
C PRO A 3 -25.27 43.36 -8.98
N ILE A 4 -25.43 42.15 -9.53
CA ILE A 4 -24.62 41.00 -9.12
C ILE A 4 -24.06 40.35 -10.39
N SER A 5 -23.15 41.08 -11.06
CA SER A 5 -22.06 40.43 -11.79
C SER A 5 -21.08 39.91 -10.74
N GLY A 6 -21.42 38.80 -10.10
CA GLY A 6 -20.51 38.12 -9.19
C GLY A 6 -19.31 37.63 -10.00
N PHE A 7 -18.18 38.34 -9.92
CA PHE A 7 -16.90 37.78 -10.31
C PHE A 7 -16.67 36.57 -9.40
N PHE A 8 -16.91 35.36 -9.93
CA PHE A 8 -16.46 34.15 -9.27
C PHE A 8 -14.93 34.16 -9.32
N SER A 9 -14.31 34.56 -8.22
CA SER A 9 -12.86 34.52 -8.09
C SER A 9 -12.41 33.06 -8.12
N HIS A 10 -11.68 32.70 -9.17
CA HIS A 10 -11.08 31.39 -9.34
C HIS A 10 -9.58 31.48 -9.09
N CYS A 11 -9.05 30.51 -8.33
CA CYS A 11 -7.61 30.32 -8.18
C CYS A 11 -7.16 29.15 -9.04
N PHE A 12 -5.98 29.25 -9.63
CA PHE A 12 -5.36 28.14 -10.34
C PHE A 12 -4.25 27.54 -9.49
N ALA A 13 -4.35 26.24 -9.18
CA ALA A 13 -3.32 25.50 -8.47
C ALA A 13 -2.73 24.43 -9.40
N VAL A 14 -1.41 24.29 -9.41
CA VAL A 14 -0.73 23.20 -10.13
C VAL A 14 -0.29 22.15 -9.12
N THR A 15 -0.82 20.93 -9.23
CA THR A 15 -0.42 19.79 -8.39
C THR A 15 0.00 18.62 -9.27
N ASN A 16 1.26 18.17 -9.14
CA ASN A 16 1.78 17.00 -9.87
C ASN A 16 1.39 16.99 -11.36
N LEU A 17 1.63 18.09 -12.07
CA LEU A 17 1.38 18.29 -13.51
C LEU A 17 -0.09 18.44 -13.93
N LEU A 18 -1.06 18.38 -13.00
CA LEU A 18 -2.45 18.73 -13.24
C LEU A 18 -2.75 20.16 -12.78
N GLY A 19 -3.42 20.93 -13.64
CA GLY A 19 -3.96 22.24 -13.31
C GLY A 19 -5.37 22.10 -12.74
N ILE A 20 -5.57 22.55 -11.51
CA ILE A 20 -6.86 22.52 -10.82
C ILE A 20 -7.36 23.96 -10.68
N SER A 21 -8.58 24.20 -11.16
CA SER A 21 -9.30 25.46 -10.93
C SER A 21 -10.12 25.33 -9.65
N LEU A 22 -9.83 26.17 -8.66
CA LEU A 22 -10.48 26.20 -7.36
C LEU A 22 -11.42 27.40 -7.28
N GLN A 23 -12.62 27.20 -6.74
CA GLN A 23 -13.52 28.27 -6.33
C GLN A 23 -13.09 28.86 -4.98
N ALA A 24 -13.51 30.09 -4.70
CA ALA A 24 -13.29 30.73 -3.40
C ALA A 24 -13.80 29.83 -2.26
N GLY A 25 -12.93 29.53 -1.30
CA GLY A 25 -13.18 28.63 -0.17
C GLY A 25 -12.70 27.19 -0.38
N GLU A 26 -12.49 26.74 -1.62
CA GLU A 26 -11.95 25.42 -1.90
C GLU A 26 -10.47 25.31 -1.52
N SER A 27 -10.01 24.10 -1.23
CA SER A 27 -8.65 23.85 -0.79
C SER A 27 -8.01 22.68 -1.52
N VAL A 28 -6.69 22.77 -1.69
CA VAL A 28 -5.84 21.72 -2.24
C VAL A 28 -4.67 21.44 -1.31
N ILE A 29 -4.20 20.20 -1.29
CA ILE A 29 -3.03 19.78 -0.52
C ILE A 29 -1.81 19.73 -1.45
N SER A 30 -0.68 20.24 -0.96
CA SER A 30 0.62 20.20 -1.66
C SER A 30 1.07 18.78 -2.02
N SER A 31 2.00 18.65 -2.97
CA SER A 31 2.52 17.36 -3.46
C SER A 31 3.16 16.48 -2.37
N THR A 32 3.55 17.07 -1.25
CA THR A 32 4.17 16.45 -0.07
C THR A 32 3.25 16.36 1.14
N CYS A 33 2.00 16.80 1.02
CA CYS A 33 1.06 16.97 2.14
C CYS A 33 1.59 17.80 3.32
N SER A 34 2.58 18.66 3.08
CA SER A 34 3.16 19.55 4.10
C SER A 34 2.42 20.88 4.23
N GLU A 35 1.60 21.22 3.24
CA GLU A 35 0.81 22.45 3.17
C GLU A 35 -0.57 22.18 2.60
N LYS A 36 -1.56 22.93 3.10
CA LYS A 36 -2.92 23.03 2.58
C LYS A 36 -3.16 24.47 2.11
N CYS A 37 -3.46 24.65 0.83
CA CYS A 37 -3.70 25.94 0.20
C CYS A 37 -5.19 26.13 -0.04
N THR A 38 -5.75 27.25 0.41
CA THR A 38 -7.16 27.60 0.25
C THR A 38 -7.29 28.80 -0.69
N CYS A 39 -8.20 28.72 -1.67
CA CYS A 39 -8.49 29.83 -2.57
C CYS A 39 -9.28 30.91 -1.85
N GLN A 40 -8.81 32.15 -1.90
CA GLN A 40 -9.53 33.30 -1.38
C GLN A 40 -10.44 33.92 -2.44
N ALA A 41 -11.50 34.60 -1.98
CA ALA A 41 -12.37 35.41 -2.85
C ALA A 41 -11.63 36.57 -3.53
N SER A 42 -10.40 36.88 -3.14
CA SER A 42 -9.52 37.84 -3.82
C SER A 42 -8.77 37.25 -5.03
N GLY A 43 -8.90 35.94 -5.30
CA GLY A 43 -8.22 35.25 -6.42
C GLY A 43 -6.83 34.69 -6.10
N GLY A 44 -6.38 34.76 -4.84
CA GLY A 44 -5.09 34.24 -4.39
C GLY A 44 -5.19 32.97 -3.54
N LEU A 45 -4.16 32.12 -3.59
CA LEU A 45 -4.01 30.96 -2.70
C LEU A 45 -3.33 31.36 -1.40
N VAL A 46 -3.90 30.96 -0.26
CA VAL A 46 -3.26 31.07 1.06
C VAL A 46 -2.95 29.67 1.57
N CYS A 47 -1.65 29.37 1.67
CA CYS A 47 -1.14 28.08 2.12
C CYS A 47 -0.80 28.12 3.61
N LYS A 48 -1.20 27.08 4.34
CA LYS A 48 -0.87 26.88 5.74
C LYS A 48 -0.19 25.52 5.93
N PRO A 49 0.74 25.38 6.90
CA PRO A 49 1.31 24.09 7.24
C PRO A 49 0.22 23.05 7.51
N HIS A 50 0.41 21.86 6.98
CA HIS A 50 -0.51 20.74 7.07
C HIS A 50 0.26 19.44 7.24
N ARG A 51 -0.35 18.47 7.92
CA ARG A 51 0.12 17.09 8.03
C ARG A 51 -1.11 16.18 8.12
N CYS A 52 -1.03 15.02 7.47
CA CYS A 52 -2.05 13.98 7.63
C CYS A 52 -2.09 13.48 9.08
N LEU A 53 -3.25 13.00 9.51
CA LEU A 53 -3.40 12.40 10.83
C LEU A 53 -2.58 11.11 10.96
N VAL A 54 -2.36 10.63 12.19
CA VAL A 54 -1.51 9.45 12.48
C VAL A 54 -1.99 8.18 11.76
N GLN A 55 -3.27 8.09 11.41
CA GLN A 55 -3.88 6.95 10.69
C GLN A 55 -4.12 7.24 9.20
N GLU A 56 -3.61 8.37 8.71
CA GLU A 56 -3.73 8.80 7.33
C GLU A 56 -2.37 8.81 6.66
N ILE A 57 -2.36 8.54 5.37
CA ILE A 57 -1.17 8.67 4.53
C ILE A 57 -1.42 9.72 3.46
N CYS A 58 -0.34 10.38 3.05
CA CYS A 58 -0.35 11.29 1.92
C CYS A 58 -0.42 10.47 0.62
N ALA A 59 -1.64 10.20 0.16
CA ALA A 59 -1.90 9.40 -1.03
C ALA A 59 -2.31 10.27 -2.21
N LEU A 60 -2.18 9.74 -3.43
CA LEU A 60 -2.62 10.32 -4.68
C LEU A 60 -3.96 9.69 -5.04
N GLN A 61 -5.03 10.48 -5.07
CA GLN A 61 -6.35 10.09 -5.54
C GLN A 61 -6.66 10.90 -6.79
N GLU A 62 -6.88 10.21 -7.92
CA GLU A 62 -7.23 10.84 -9.21
C GLU A 62 -6.25 11.96 -9.64
N GLY A 63 -4.97 11.81 -9.29
CA GLY A 63 -3.92 12.78 -9.63
C GLY A 63 -3.70 13.89 -8.59
N VAL A 64 -4.52 13.99 -7.54
CA VAL A 64 -4.41 15.01 -6.49
C VAL A 64 -3.95 14.36 -5.18
N ARG A 65 -3.08 15.05 -4.41
CA ARG A 65 -2.69 14.57 -3.08
C ARG A 65 -3.83 14.78 -2.08
N SER A 66 -4.09 13.75 -1.28
CA SER A 66 -5.08 13.76 -0.21
C SER A 66 -4.58 12.94 0.98
N CYS A 67 -5.05 13.29 2.17
CA CYS A 67 -4.83 12.48 3.37
C CYS A 67 -5.90 11.39 3.41
N VAL A 68 -5.48 10.15 3.17
CA VAL A 68 -6.38 9.00 3.05
C VAL A 68 -6.24 8.12 4.28
N LYS A 69 -7.36 7.83 4.94
CA LYS A 69 -7.41 6.85 6.03
C LYS A 69 -7.11 5.47 5.47
N GLN A 70 -6.18 4.76 6.11
CA GLN A 70 -5.92 3.37 5.78
C GLN A 70 -6.92 2.48 6.52
N LYS A 71 -7.96 2.03 5.81
CA LYS A 71 -9.03 1.19 6.37
C LYS A 71 -8.71 -0.30 6.23
N GLY A 72 -8.25 -0.74 5.06
CA GLY A 72 -7.96 -2.15 4.83
C GLY A 72 -6.64 -2.57 5.47
N ARG A 73 -6.65 -3.66 6.25
CA ARG A 73 -5.46 -4.20 6.91
C ARG A 73 -5.38 -5.72 6.77
N CYS A 74 -4.41 -6.19 6.00
CA CYS A 74 -4.03 -7.60 5.94
C CYS A 74 -2.76 -7.84 6.76
N ILE A 75 -2.67 -8.97 7.45
CA ILE A 75 -1.55 -9.27 8.36
C ILE A 75 -1.11 -10.72 8.17
N LEU A 76 0.21 -10.91 8.01
CA LEU A 76 0.87 -12.20 8.18
C LEU A 76 1.65 -12.18 9.50
N LEU A 77 1.30 -13.05 10.44
CA LEU A 77 1.97 -13.22 11.73
C LEU A 77 3.00 -14.36 11.69
N PRO A 78 3.99 -14.35 12.60
CA PRO A 78 4.81 -15.53 12.86
C PRO A 78 3.95 -16.75 13.22
N GLY A 79 4.28 -17.91 12.66
CA GLY A 79 3.44 -19.10 12.57
C GLY A 79 2.69 -19.23 11.24
N GLY A 80 2.89 -18.30 10.30
CA GLY A 80 2.20 -18.33 9.02
C GLY A 80 0.71 -18.02 9.13
N GLN A 81 0.24 -17.36 10.19
CA GLN A 81 -1.17 -16.99 10.32
C GLN A 81 -1.46 -15.74 9.50
N LEU A 82 -2.31 -15.86 8.49
CA LEU A 82 -2.79 -14.75 7.67
C LEU A 82 -4.15 -14.29 8.18
N THR A 83 -4.39 -12.98 8.14
CA THR A 83 -5.72 -12.36 8.19
C THR A 83 -5.85 -11.44 6.98
N SER A 84 -6.85 -11.68 6.14
CA SER A 84 -7.14 -10.91 4.93
C SER A 84 -7.64 -9.50 5.25
N PHE A 85 -7.94 -8.70 4.21
CA PHE A 85 -8.48 -7.35 4.37
C PHE A 85 -9.89 -7.35 4.99
N ASP A 86 -10.75 -8.31 4.65
CA ASP A 86 -12.14 -8.38 5.13
C ASP A 86 -12.31 -9.35 6.32
N GLY A 87 -11.20 -9.92 6.80
CA GLY A 87 -11.10 -10.59 8.11
C GLY A 87 -11.04 -12.11 8.08
N ALA A 88 -11.02 -12.74 6.90
CA ALA A 88 -10.79 -14.19 6.77
C ALA A 88 -9.41 -14.54 7.35
N SER A 89 -9.38 -15.50 8.27
CA SER A 89 -8.19 -15.80 9.07
C SER A 89 -7.95 -17.30 9.22
N GLY A 90 -6.68 -17.67 9.27
CA GLY A 90 -6.19 -19.05 9.28
C GLY A 90 -4.68 -19.07 9.02
N GLY A 91 -4.05 -20.23 9.15
CA GLY A 91 -2.58 -20.25 9.19
C GLY A 91 -1.94 -21.61 9.03
N ASP A 92 -0.73 -21.70 9.57
CA ASP A 92 0.22 -22.82 9.46
C ASP A 92 0.83 -22.96 8.06
N LEU A 93 1.18 -21.83 7.44
CA LEU A 93 1.86 -21.83 6.14
C LEU A 93 3.21 -22.53 6.23
N PRO A 94 3.48 -23.51 5.35
CA PRO A 94 4.78 -24.15 5.27
C PRO A 94 5.81 -23.18 4.66
N SER A 95 7.08 -23.58 4.72
CA SER A 95 8.14 -22.81 4.06
C SER A 95 7.87 -22.64 2.55
N GLY A 96 8.01 -21.43 2.06
CA GLY A 96 7.70 -21.06 0.67
C GLY A 96 7.61 -19.56 0.49
N ALA A 97 7.40 -19.12 -0.75
CA ALA A 97 7.12 -17.74 -1.06
C ALA A 97 5.65 -17.60 -1.45
N TYR A 98 4.96 -16.62 -0.88
CA TYR A 98 3.52 -16.43 -1.04
C TYR A 98 3.22 -15.01 -1.50
N GLU A 99 2.37 -14.88 -2.51
CA GLU A 99 1.84 -13.59 -2.92
C GLU A 99 0.73 -13.16 -1.96
N LEU A 100 1.00 -12.10 -1.19
CA LEU A 100 0.06 -11.61 -0.18
C LEU A 100 -0.95 -10.65 -0.79
N ALA A 101 -0.48 -9.64 -1.52
CA ALA A 101 -1.35 -8.64 -2.12
C ALA A 101 -0.76 -8.13 -3.42
N SER A 102 -1.61 -7.89 -4.41
CA SER A 102 -1.26 -7.22 -5.66
C SER A 102 -2.42 -6.40 -6.19
N LEU A 103 -2.13 -5.43 -7.05
CA LEU A 103 -3.18 -4.77 -7.84
C LEU A 103 -3.52 -5.66 -9.04
N CYS A 104 -4.79 -6.04 -9.21
CA CYS A 104 -5.19 -7.01 -10.23
C CYS A 104 -4.84 -6.54 -11.67
N ASN A 105 -5.01 -5.25 -11.95
CA ASN A 105 -4.67 -4.67 -13.26
C ASN A 105 -3.18 -4.30 -13.31
N SER A 106 -2.37 -5.17 -13.91
CA SER A 106 -0.92 -5.01 -14.08
C SER A 106 -0.49 -3.91 -15.05
N SER A 107 -1.40 -3.34 -15.84
CA SER A 107 -1.09 -2.20 -16.72
C SER A 107 -1.21 -0.85 -16.03
N THR A 108 -1.66 -0.80 -14.77
CA THR A 108 -1.82 0.46 -14.04
C THR A 108 -0.45 1.03 -13.64
N PRO A 109 -0.18 2.35 -13.78
CA PRO A 109 1.08 2.95 -13.33
C PRO A 109 1.36 2.74 -11.83
N SER A 110 0.30 2.67 -11.01
CA SER A 110 0.38 2.37 -9.59
C SER A 110 0.37 0.87 -9.25
N TRP A 111 0.60 0.00 -10.23
CA TRP A 111 0.65 -1.44 -9.98
C TRP A 111 1.69 -1.78 -8.91
N PHE A 112 1.36 -2.76 -8.09
CA PHE A 112 2.29 -3.36 -7.13
C PHE A 112 2.00 -4.85 -6.98
N ARG A 113 3.02 -5.58 -6.53
CA ARG A 113 2.92 -6.99 -6.11
C ARG A 113 3.80 -7.21 -4.88
N LEU A 114 3.24 -7.82 -3.84
CA LEU A 114 3.93 -8.19 -2.62
C LEU A 114 4.04 -9.71 -2.52
N VAL A 115 5.28 -10.20 -2.54
CA VAL A 115 5.62 -11.60 -2.25
C VAL A 115 6.40 -11.65 -0.95
N VAL A 116 6.03 -12.56 -0.06
CA VAL A 116 6.72 -12.78 1.21
C VAL A 116 7.27 -14.19 1.25
N GLU A 117 8.57 -14.28 1.44
CA GLU A 117 9.22 -15.55 1.75
C GLU A 117 9.02 -15.88 3.21
N VAL A 118 8.50 -17.08 3.47
CA VAL A 118 8.22 -17.64 4.77
C VAL A 118 9.10 -18.87 4.96
N ARG A 119 9.83 -18.94 6.08
CA ARG A 119 10.68 -20.10 6.42
C ARG A 119 10.57 -20.43 7.90
N ALA A 120 10.71 -21.71 8.24
CA ALA A 120 10.90 -22.16 9.62
C ALA A 120 12.14 -21.49 10.22
N CYS A 121 11.99 -20.87 11.40
CA CYS A 121 13.07 -20.13 12.07
C CYS A 121 13.11 -20.46 13.58
N GLY A 122 14.30 -20.61 14.15
CA GLY A 122 14.50 -20.86 15.58
C GLY A 122 14.27 -22.32 16.02
N ASP A 123 14.51 -22.61 17.29
CA ASP A 123 14.46 -23.97 17.86
C ASP A 123 13.04 -24.57 17.89
N GLU A 124 12.00 -23.74 17.88
CA GLU A 124 10.59 -24.17 17.83
C GLU A 124 10.09 -24.48 16.40
N GLY A 125 10.91 -24.26 15.35
CA GLY A 125 10.55 -24.57 13.96
C GLY A 125 9.40 -23.77 13.37
N ARG A 126 8.88 -22.75 14.08
CA ARG A 126 7.74 -21.95 13.65
C ARG A 126 8.10 -21.10 12.42
N THR A 127 7.23 -21.05 11.43
CA THR A 127 7.48 -20.30 10.19
C THR A 127 7.33 -18.80 10.40
N ALA A 128 8.16 -17.99 9.76
CA ALA A 128 8.05 -16.53 9.83
C ALA A 128 8.48 -15.91 8.50
N GLY A 129 7.98 -14.70 8.21
CA GLY A 129 8.44 -13.95 7.04
C GLY A 129 9.93 -13.62 7.17
N THR A 130 10.76 -14.05 6.22
CA THR A 130 12.20 -13.79 6.19
C THR A 130 12.57 -12.62 5.30
N THR A 131 11.89 -12.49 4.17
CA THR A 131 12.11 -11.43 3.19
C THR A 131 10.78 -11.01 2.57
N ALA A 132 10.52 -9.71 2.53
CA ALA A 132 9.43 -9.13 1.76
C ALA A 132 9.98 -8.58 0.44
N TYR A 133 9.41 -9.03 -0.68
CA TYR A 133 9.73 -8.60 -2.03
C TYR A 133 8.54 -7.78 -2.56
N ILE A 134 8.78 -6.50 -2.85
CA ILE A 134 7.77 -5.57 -3.33
C ILE A 134 8.16 -5.11 -4.73
N PHE A 135 7.30 -5.40 -5.69
CA PHE A 135 7.46 -5.02 -7.08
C PHE A 135 6.53 -3.85 -7.39
N PHE A 136 7.04 -2.90 -8.17
CA PHE A 136 6.34 -1.79 -8.79
C PHE A 136 6.66 -1.79 -10.29
N GLN A 137 6.01 -0.93 -11.08
CA GLN A 137 6.32 -0.78 -12.52
C GLN A 137 7.78 -0.41 -12.79
N ASP A 138 8.35 0.45 -11.95
CA ASP A 138 9.66 1.10 -12.13
C ASP A 138 10.70 0.72 -11.06
N ALA A 139 10.32 -0.10 -10.08
CA ALA A 139 11.18 -0.44 -8.96
C ALA A 139 10.91 -1.84 -8.39
N PHE A 140 11.97 -2.44 -7.86
CA PHE A 140 11.94 -3.65 -7.06
C PHE A 140 12.61 -3.38 -5.71
N ILE A 141 11.93 -3.76 -4.63
CA ILE A 141 12.40 -3.57 -3.26
C ILE A 141 12.41 -4.92 -2.54
N ALA A 142 13.54 -5.26 -1.93
CA ALA A 142 13.64 -6.40 -1.03
C ALA A 142 14.00 -5.93 0.38
N VAL A 143 13.20 -6.32 1.37
CA VAL A 143 13.43 -6.01 2.79
C VAL A 143 13.61 -7.32 3.55
N LYS A 144 14.75 -7.50 4.20
CA LYS A 144 15.02 -8.66 5.06
C LYS A 144 14.66 -8.39 6.51
N ARG A 145 14.48 -9.44 7.32
CA ARG A 145 14.26 -9.32 8.79
C ARG A 145 15.34 -8.51 9.52
N SER A 146 16.56 -8.51 9.01
CA SER A 146 17.68 -7.69 9.51
C SER A 146 17.50 -6.19 9.26
N LYS A 147 16.37 -5.77 8.66
CA LYS A 147 16.09 -4.43 8.11
C LYS A 147 16.95 -4.04 6.91
N GLU A 148 17.87 -4.91 6.49
CA GLU A 148 18.64 -4.73 5.27
C GLU A 148 17.69 -4.57 4.08
N THR A 149 17.79 -3.43 3.40
CA THR A 149 16.87 -3.03 2.33
C THR A 149 17.64 -2.84 1.04
N TRP A 150 17.14 -3.45 -0.03
CA TRP A 150 17.69 -3.38 -1.37
C TRP A 150 16.67 -2.77 -2.31
N VAL A 151 17.12 -1.85 -3.17
CA VAL A 151 16.32 -1.23 -4.23
C VAL A 151 17.03 -1.47 -5.55
N ASN A 152 16.36 -2.14 -6.49
CA ASN A 152 16.92 -2.51 -7.80
C ASN A 152 18.32 -3.15 -7.70
N GLY A 153 18.51 -4.05 -6.71
CA GLY A 153 19.76 -4.77 -6.49
C GLY A 153 20.86 -3.97 -5.77
N ARG A 154 20.57 -2.76 -5.27
CA ARG A 154 21.52 -1.95 -4.50
C ARG A 154 21.08 -1.80 -3.05
N SER A 155 21.98 -2.04 -2.11
CA SER A 155 21.72 -1.81 -0.68
C SER A 155 21.56 -0.31 -0.40
N MET A 156 20.56 0.04 0.40
CA MET A 156 20.17 1.43 0.69
C MET A 156 20.16 1.71 2.20
N GLN A 157 20.54 2.94 2.56
CA GLN A 157 20.30 3.49 3.90
C GLN A 157 18.93 4.16 3.95
N LEU A 158 18.23 4.07 5.08
CA LEU A 158 16.89 4.61 5.26
C LEU A 158 16.92 5.94 6.05
N PRO A 159 15.99 6.89 5.79
CA PRO A 159 14.93 6.82 4.79
C PRO A 159 15.45 7.03 3.36
N ALA A 160 14.77 6.41 2.39
CA ALA A 160 15.09 6.51 0.97
C ALA A 160 13.83 6.83 0.15
N LYS A 161 13.92 7.82 -0.73
CA LYS A 161 12.92 8.05 -1.78
C LYS A 161 13.32 7.22 -3.00
N VAL A 162 12.49 6.25 -3.37
CA VAL A 162 12.76 5.31 -4.48
C VAL A 162 12.28 5.92 -5.81
N SER A 163 11.12 6.56 -5.78
CA SER A 163 10.59 7.37 -6.88
C SER A 163 9.69 8.48 -6.32
N ASP A 164 9.03 9.27 -7.18
CA ASP A 164 8.00 10.22 -6.72
C ASP A 164 6.79 9.54 -6.09
N ALA A 165 6.55 8.28 -6.46
CA ALA A 165 5.45 7.48 -5.95
C ALA A 165 5.84 6.58 -4.78
N VAL A 166 7.11 6.15 -4.67
CA VAL A 166 7.53 5.13 -3.69
C VAL A 166 8.60 5.66 -2.74
N SER A 167 8.40 5.43 -1.44
CA SER A 167 9.36 5.75 -0.38
C SER A 167 9.53 4.60 0.59
N VAL A 168 10.71 4.51 1.20
CA VAL A 168 11.04 3.52 2.23
C VAL A 168 11.59 4.22 3.45
N SER A 169 11.12 3.85 4.64
CA SER A 169 11.60 4.41 5.91
C SER A 169 11.49 3.40 7.04
N GLU A 170 12.24 3.62 8.12
CA GLU A 170 11.96 2.90 9.37
C GLU A 170 10.66 3.42 9.99
N SER A 171 9.83 2.52 10.49
CA SER A 171 8.57 2.85 11.16
C SER A 171 8.17 1.72 12.10
N GLN A 172 7.68 2.05 13.30
CA GLN A 172 7.19 1.08 14.30
C GLN A 172 8.19 -0.06 14.58
N GLY A 173 9.50 0.24 14.55
CA GLY A 173 10.57 -0.75 14.78
C GLY A 173 10.85 -1.69 13.59
N GLY A 174 10.12 -1.57 12.48
CA GLY A 174 10.36 -2.28 11.23
C GLY A 174 10.67 -1.33 10.06
N VAL A 175 10.51 -1.83 8.83
CA VAL A 175 10.69 -1.07 7.60
C VAL A 175 9.34 -0.94 6.90
N ALA A 176 8.95 0.30 6.61
CA ALA A 176 7.76 0.64 5.86
C ALA A 176 8.11 1.01 4.43
N VAL A 177 7.45 0.37 3.46
CA VAL A 177 7.43 0.76 2.04
C VAL A 177 6.07 1.38 1.77
N VAL A 178 6.05 2.64 1.35
CA VAL A 178 4.82 3.40 1.11
C VAL A 178 4.77 3.80 -0.37
N GLN A 179 3.67 3.43 -1.03
CA GLN A 179 3.33 3.89 -2.37
C GLN A 179 2.23 4.96 -2.30
N ALA A 180 2.38 6.01 -3.11
CA ALA A 180 1.46 7.13 -3.17
C ALA A 180 0.02 6.71 -3.49
N SER A 181 -0.24 5.58 -4.14
CA SER A 181 -1.61 5.10 -4.44
C SER A 181 -2.44 4.72 -3.21
N GLY A 182 -1.84 4.67 -2.03
CA GLY A 182 -2.52 4.29 -0.79
C GLY A 182 -2.01 3.00 -0.15
N VAL A 183 -1.00 2.35 -0.74
CA VAL A 183 -0.43 1.08 -0.24
C VAL A 183 0.71 1.35 0.74
N GLN A 184 0.69 0.68 1.89
CA GLN A 184 1.81 0.60 2.82
C GLN A 184 2.08 -0.85 3.19
N VAL A 185 3.32 -1.29 3.01
CA VAL A 185 3.82 -2.57 3.52
C VAL A 185 4.75 -2.29 4.68
N LEU A 186 4.43 -2.81 5.86
CA LEU A 186 5.29 -2.74 7.05
C LEU A 186 5.82 -4.14 7.36
N PHE A 187 7.15 -4.29 7.32
CA PHE A 187 7.83 -5.54 7.65
C PHE A 187 8.63 -5.43 8.95
N SER A 188 8.30 -6.28 9.92
CA SER A 188 8.90 -6.31 11.25
C SER A 188 10.09 -7.28 11.31
N PRO A 189 11.14 -7.00 12.10
CA PRO A 189 12.23 -7.95 12.37
C PRO A 189 11.76 -9.27 13.00
N ARG A 190 10.56 -9.31 13.58
CA ARG A 190 9.94 -10.55 14.10
C ARG A 190 9.32 -11.43 13.00
N GLY A 191 9.34 -10.99 11.74
CA GLY A 191 8.76 -11.71 10.60
C GLY A 191 7.27 -11.49 10.39
N GLN A 192 6.68 -10.50 11.09
CA GLN A 192 5.31 -10.03 10.83
C GLN A 192 5.31 -9.09 9.62
N VAL A 193 4.35 -9.28 8.71
CA VAL A 193 4.07 -8.37 7.61
C VAL A 193 2.68 -7.77 7.81
N THR A 194 2.55 -6.45 7.67
CA THR A 194 1.26 -5.76 7.67
C THR A 194 1.11 -4.97 6.39
N VAL A 195 0.06 -5.26 5.63
CA VAL A 195 -0.33 -4.50 4.44
C VAL A 195 -1.49 -3.61 4.82
N ARG A 196 -1.34 -2.31 4.60
CA ARG A 196 -2.40 -1.32 4.77
C ARG A 196 -2.73 -0.68 3.44
N VAL A 197 -4.03 -0.51 3.17
CA VAL A 197 -4.53 0.05 1.92
C VAL A 197 -5.59 1.12 2.19
N GLY A 198 -5.63 2.13 1.31
CA GLY A 198 -6.70 3.13 1.28
C GLY A 198 -7.97 2.58 0.65
N GLU A 199 -9.12 3.16 1.02
CA GLU A 199 -10.46 2.78 0.53
C GLU A 199 -10.60 2.80 -1.00
N SER A 200 -9.82 3.63 -1.70
CA SER A 200 -9.81 3.68 -3.17
C SER A 200 -9.31 2.40 -3.86
N LEU A 201 -8.74 1.45 -3.11
CA LEU A 201 -8.27 0.16 -3.60
C LEU A 201 -9.29 -0.98 -3.42
N ALA A 202 -10.44 -0.71 -2.80
CA ALA A 202 -11.51 -1.69 -2.68
C ALA A 202 -11.91 -2.27 -4.04
N ASN A 203 -12.10 -3.59 -4.12
CA ASN A 203 -12.39 -4.36 -5.33
C ASN A 203 -11.30 -4.30 -6.44
N LYS A 204 -10.10 -3.79 -6.14
CA LYS A 204 -8.99 -3.71 -7.12
C LYS A 204 -7.81 -4.59 -6.76
N LEU A 205 -7.85 -5.22 -5.58
CA LEU A 205 -6.79 -6.04 -5.04
C LEU A 205 -7.01 -7.52 -5.35
N CYS A 206 -5.89 -8.22 -5.51
CA CYS A 206 -5.79 -9.64 -5.78
C CYS A 206 -4.79 -10.28 -4.80
N ALA A 207 -4.67 -11.60 -4.91
CA ALA A 207 -3.85 -12.48 -4.08
C ALA A 207 -4.47 -12.84 -2.73
N SER A 208 -3.68 -13.41 -1.82
CA SER A 208 -4.19 -14.08 -0.62
C SER A 208 -4.78 -13.17 0.46
N CYS A 209 -4.52 -11.86 0.41
CA CYS A 209 -5.13 -10.88 1.30
C CYS A 209 -6.57 -10.50 0.91
N GLY A 210 -7.10 -11.01 -0.20
CA GLY A 210 -8.48 -10.70 -0.62
C GLY A 210 -8.60 -9.45 -1.48
N ASN A 211 -9.85 -9.09 -1.81
CA ASN A 211 -10.16 -7.98 -2.71
C ASN A 211 -10.53 -6.67 -1.98
N PHE A 212 -10.66 -6.71 -0.65
CA PHE A 212 -10.98 -5.58 0.23
C PHE A 212 -12.32 -4.93 -0.13
N ASN A 213 -13.42 -5.68 -0.04
CA ASN A 213 -14.76 -5.21 -0.38
C ASN A 213 -15.79 -5.33 0.76
N ASP A 214 -15.32 -5.56 1.99
CA ASP A 214 -16.13 -5.81 3.19
C ASP A 214 -16.93 -7.13 3.14
N ASP A 215 -16.62 -8.06 2.23
CA ASP A 215 -17.24 -9.39 2.13
C ASP A 215 -16.24 -10.52 2.41
N ILE A 216 -16.19 -10.96 3.67
CA ILE A 216 -15.35 -12.09 4.10
C ILE A 216 -15.62 -13.41 3.35
N SER A 217 -16.79 -13.57 2.72
CA SER A 217 -17.15 -14.82 2.05
C SER A 217 -16.40 -15.02 0.73
N ASP A 218 -15.97 -13.93 0.08
CA ASP A 218 -15.26 -13.98 -1.19
C ASP A 218 -13.71 -13.95 -1.06
N ASP A 219 -13.21 -13.66 0.14
CA ASP A 219 -11.79 -13.81 0.50
C ASP A 219 -11.30 -15.26 0.43
N LEU A 220 -12.21 -16.23 0.34
CA LEU A 220 -11.90 -17.65 0.10
C LEU A 220 -11.73 -18.00 -1.38
N ARG A 221 -11.73 -17.02 -2.28
CA ARG A 221 -11.59 -17.25 -3.72
C ARG A 221 -10.15 -17.60 -4.11
N LEU A 222 -10.03 -18.68 -4.87
CA LEU A 222 -8.79 -19.20 -5.44
C LEU A 222 -8.40 -18.43 -6.72
N PRO A 223 -7.11 -18.46 -7.13
CA PRO A 223 -6.66 -17.82 -8.37
C PRO A 223 -7.47 -18.22 -9.62
N GLY A 224 -7.95 -19.48 -9.67
CA GLY A 224 -8.76 -20.02 -10.76
C GLY A 224 -10.26 -19.70 -10.70
N GLY A 225 -10.69 -18.89 -9.72
CA GLY A 225 -12.09 -18.44 -9.59
C GLY A 225 -13.01 -19.32 -8.75
N GLY A 226 -12.58 -20.53 -8.36
CA GLY A 226 -13.30 -21.37 -7.38
C GLY A 226 -13.11 -20.89 -5.93
N PHE A 227 -13.75 -21.57 -4.98
CA PHE A 227 -13.65 -21.24 -3.54
C PHE A 227 -12.94 -22.35 -2.78
N ALA A 228 -12.08 -21.95 -1.84
CA ALA A 228 -11.42 -22.83 -0.90
C ALA A 228 -12.28 -23.05 0.35
N ARG A 229 -11.90 -24.03 1.18
CA ARG A 229 -12.62 -24.29 2.45
C ARG A 229 -12.21 -23.34 3.57
N ASN A 230 -11.00 -22.80 3.49
CA ASN A 230 -10.40 -21.94 4.49
C ASN A 230 -9.29 -21.10 3.85
N ILE A 231 -8.85 -20.05 4.55
CA ILE A 231 -7.85 -19.14 4.02
C ILE A 231 -6.48 -19.82 3.83
N THR A 232 -6.13 -20.85 4.62
CA THR A 232 -4.85 -21.57 4.46
C THR A 232 -4.72 -22.20 3.07
N GLU A 233 -5.81 -22.78 2.56
CA GLU A 233 -5.88 -23.30 1.18
C GLU A 233 -5.72 -22.17 0.15
N VAL A 234 -6.32 -21.00 0.40
CA VAL A 234 -6.18 -19.81 -0.48
C VAL A 234 -4.73 -19.36 -0.54
N VAL A 235 -4.08 -19.11 0.61
CA VAL A 235 -2.68 -18.66 0.62
C VAL A 235 -1.77 -19.69 -0.05
N SER A 236 -2.02 -20.98 0.19
CA SER A 236 -1.26 -22.06 -0.45
C SER A 236 -1.41 -22.06 -1.98
N ALA A 237 -2.60 -21.73 -2.50
CA ALA A 237 -2.83 -21.58 -3.93
C ALA A 237 -2.16 -20.33 -4.53
N TRP A 238 -1.90 -19.31 -3.71
CA TRP A 238 -1.14 -18.11 -4.06
C TRP A 238 0.37 -18.23 -3.80
N LYS A 239 0.91 -19.46 -3.84
CA LYS A 239 2.36 -19.67 -3.82
C LYS A 239 2.99 -19.03 -5.05
N ALA A 240 4.02 -18.20 -4.85
CA ALA A 240 4.70 -17.49 -5.91
C ALA A 240 5.61 -18.46 -6.69
N GLY A 241 5.12 -18.96 -7.83
CA GLY A 241 5.81 -19.95 -8.66
C GLY A 241 7.20 -19.49 -9.12
N ASP A 242 7.34 -18.20 -9.42
CA ASP A 242 8.58 -17.53 -9.82
C ASP A 242 9.63 -17.39 -8.70
N PHE A 243 9.26 -17.74 -7.47
CA PHE A 243 10.16 -17.83 -6.31
C PHE A 243 10.40 -19.29 -5.87
N SER A 244 9.86 -20.26 -6.61
CA SER A 244 10.10 -21.67 -6.33
C SER A 244 11.54 -22.00 -6.74
N GLY A 245 12.34 -22.50 -5.80
CA GLY A 245 13.65 -23.09 -6.13
C GLY A 245 13.48 -24.32 -7.04
N CYS A 246 14.57 -24.81 -7.62
CA CYS A 246 14.56 -26.02 -8.45
C CYS A 246 13.78 -27.14 -7.76
N GLY A 247 12.65 -27.54 -8.35
CA GLY A 247 11.96 -28.76 -7.95
C GLY A 247 12.90 -29.94 -8.18
N ILE A 248 13.04 -30.80 -7.18
CA ILE A 248 13.72 -32.09 -7.32
C ILE A 248 12.82 -33.02 -8.11
#